data_AF-A0A832TW07-F1
#
_entry.id   AF-A0A832TW07-F1
#
_cell.length_a   1.000
_cell.length_b   1.000
_cell.length_c   1.000
_cell.angle_alpha   90.00
_cell.angle_beta   90.00
_cell.angle_gamma   90.00
#
_symmetry.space_group_name_H-M   'P 1'
#
loop_
_entity.id
_entity.type
_entity.pdbx_description
1 polymer ?
#
loop_
_entity_poly.entity_id
_entity_poly.type
_entity_poly.pdbx_seq_one_letter_code
_entity_poly.pdbx_strand_id
1 'polypeptide(L)'
;MSDEDILFIRNDFTATNHEYFELVFGDLFLPDTVQELLFKDKVLLLMVYRKSTQDLLLSELRTDVKFMLDLPHGEYFFFVFLLDVEAESFLSSIAHAIGFPSRMHLNSPELETFYLKHPVDIWEFVDPSPIEIQRGGPFYINMIMVNIKQIPGCSLLFSELLKEDESTPPL
;
A
#
# COMPACT_ATOMS: atom_id res chain seq x y z
N MET A 1 9.92 -27.44 -0.44
CA MET A 1 9.15 -26.23 -0.10
C MET A 1 10.16 -25.12 -0.19
N SER A 2 10.09 -24.31 -1.24
CA SER A 2 10.98 -23.17 -1.40
C SER A 2 10.66 -22.19 -0.29
N ASP A 3 11.69 -21.75 0.44
CA ASP A 3 11.58 -20.55 1.28
C ASP A 3 11.13 -19.43 0.33
N GLU A 4 9.87 -19.01 0.43
CA GLU A 4 9.43 -17.78 -0.22
C GLU A 4 10.23 -16.67 0.45
N ASP A 5 11.12 -16.02 -0.30
CA ASP A 5 11.87 -14.88 0.21
C ASP A 5 10.87 -13.81 0.68
N ILE A 6 11.00 -13.39 1.93
CA ILE A 6 10.19 -12.30 2.52
C ILE A 6 11.12 -11.12 2.77
N LEU A 7 10.78 -9.97 2.21
CA LEU A 7 11.44 -8.70 2.50
C LEU A 7 10.97 -8.17 3.86
N PHE A 8 11.83 -8.26 4.87
CA PHE A 8 11.56 -7.63 6.16
C PHE A 8 11.85 -6.13 6.11
N ILE A 9 10.82 -5.32 6.34
CA ILE A 9 10.91 -3.86 6.37
C ILE A 9 10.86 -3.43 7.83
N ARG A 10 11.96 -2.84 8.29
CA ARG A 10 12.04 -2.31 9.64
C ARG A 10 11.07 -1.13 9.78
N ASN A 11 10.32 -1.14 10.85
CA ASN A 11 9.51 0.00 11.20
C ASN A 11 10.36 1.13 11.82
N ASP A 12 10.13 2.33 11.30
CA ASP A 12 10.76 3.57 11.76
C ASP A 12 9.86 4.38 12.71
N PHE A 13 8.59 3.98 12.89
CA PHE A 13 7.71 4.59 13.90
C PHE A 13 8.20 4.24 15.30
N THR A 14 8.53 5.26 16.09
CA THR A 14 8.88 5.08 17.50
C THR A 14 7.63 4.77 18.30
N ALA A 15 7.47 3.52 18.71
CA ALA A 15 6.44 3.13 19.67
C ALA A 15 6.64 3.85 21.00
N THR A 16 5.55 4.37 21.58
CA THR A 16 5.57 4.73 23.00
C THR A 16 5.78 3.46 23.85
N ASN A 17 6.32 3.58 25.06
CA ASN A 17 6.73 2.45 25.91
C ASN A 17 5.63 1.38 26.21
N HIS A 18 4.40 1.55 25.72
CA HIS A 18 3.24 0.69 25.97
C HIS A 18 2.54 0.21 24.69
N GLU A 19 3.05 0.59 23.51
CA GLU A 19 2.53 0.08 22.25
C GLU A 19 3.11 -1.31 21.99
N TYR A 20 2.20 -2.24 21.72
CA TYR A 20 2.56 -3.57 21.24
C TYR A 20 2.55 -3.51 19.71
N PHE A 21 3.38 -4.36 19.11
CA PHE A 21 3.55 -4.44 17.67
C PHE A 21 2.81 -5.64 17.09
N GLU A 22 2.40 -5.50 15.84
CA GLU A 22 1.81 -6.54 15.03
C GLU A 22 2.63 -6.72 13.74
N LEU A 23 2.87 -7.99 13.37
CA LEU A 23 3.53 -8.32 12.11
C LEU A 23 2.51 -8.24 10.98
N VAL A 24 2.72 -7.30 10.06
CA VAL A 24 1.89 -7.10 8.88
C VAL A 24 2.60 -7.71 7.67
N PHE A 25 2.04 -8.78 7.13
CA PHE A 25 2.49 -9.45 5.92
C PHE A 25 1.73 -8.89 4.73
N GLY A 26 2.42 -8.56 3.65
CA GLY A 26 1.74 -8.11 2.44
C GLY A 26 2.29 -8.71 1.17
N ASP A 27 1.39 -8.80 0.20
CA ASP A 27 1.64 -9.31 -1.15
C ASP A 27 1.17 -8.28 -2.18
N LEU A 28 1.75 -8.34 -3.37
CA LEU A 28 1.42 -7.47 -4.49
C LEU A 28 0.74 -8.29 -5.59
N PHE A 29 -0.52 -7.98 -5.85
CA PHE A 29 -1.19 -8.47 -7.05
C PHE A 29 -0.94 -7.49 -8.21
N LEU A 30 -0.32 -7.99 -9.28
CA LEU A 30 -0.02 -7.21 -10.48
C LEU A 30 -0.85 -7.69 -11.67
N PRO A 31 -1.88 -6.95 -12.11
CA PRO A 31 -2.57 -7.23 -13.36
C PRO A 31 -1.63 -7.12 -14.57
N ASP A 32 -1.93 -7.84 -15.66
CA ASP A 32 -1.12 -7.83 -16.90
C ASP A 32 -0.79 -6.41 -17.39
N THR A 33 -1.75 -5.48 -17.29
CA THR A 33 -1.60 -4.08 -17.70
C THR A 33 -0.56 -3.30 -16.89
N VAL A 34 -0.25 -3.75 -15.67
CA VAL A 34 0.80 -3.20 -14.81
C VAL A 34 2.09 -3.99 -15.00
N GLN A 35 2.03 -5.31 -15.18
CA GLN A 35 3.20 -6.13 -15.49
C GLN A 35 3.91 -5.64 -16.77
N GLU A 36 3.16 -5.22 -17.80
CA GLU A 36 3.71 -4.60 -19.01
C GLU A 36 4.52 -3.31 -18.73
N LEU A 37 4.21 -2.59 -17.66
CA LEU A 37 4.92 -1.37 -17.26
C LEU A 37 6.26 -1.67 -16.58
N LEU A 38 6.36 -2.82 -15.90
CA LEU A 38 7.54 -3.25 -15.14
C LEU A 38 8.71 -3.70 -16.01
N PHE A 39 8.50 -3.95 -17.30
CA PHE A 39 9.61 -4.22 -18.26
C PHE A 39 10.47 -2.98 -18.56
N LYS A 40 10.19 -1.83 -17.94
CA LYS A 40 10.94 -0.58 -18.06
C LYS A 40 11.69 -0.30 -16.75
N ASP A 41 12.67 0.60 -16.77
CA ASP A 41 13.36 1.07 -15.56
C ASP A 41 12.35 1.72 -14.60
N LYS A 42 11.82 0.93 -13.66
CA LYS A 42 10.77 1.29 -12.71
C LYS A 42 11.12 0.74 -11.33
N VAL A 43 10.71 1.48 -10.30
CA VAL A 43 10.88 1.09 -8.90
C VAL A 43 9.51 1.01 -8.22
N LEU A 44 9.34 0.01 -7.36
CA LEU A 44 8.16 -0.08 -6.49
C LEU A 44 8.48 0.54 -5.14
N LEU A 45 7.63 1.45 -4.68
CA LEU A 45 7.79 2.13 -3.40
C LEU A 45 6.56 1.89 -2.53
N LEU A 46 6.72 1.18 -1.42
CA LEU A 46 5.73 1.14 -0.35
C LEU A 46 5.75 2.46 0.42
N MET A 47 4.56 2.99 0.66
CA MET A 47 4.30 4.09 1.57
C MET A 47 3.32 3.62 2.64
N VAL A 48 3.73 3.72 3.90
CA VAL A 48 2.87 3.50 5.06
C VAL A 48 2.76 4.81 5.83
N TYR A 49 1.54 5.31 6.01
CA TYR A 49 1.29 6.57 6.69
C TYR A 49 0.45 6.34 7.94
N ARG A 50 0.98 6.69 9.12
CA ARG A 50 0.28 6.54 10.41
C ARG A 50 -0.63 7.74 10.62
N LYS A 51 -1.94 7.52 10.62
CA LYS A 51 -2.95 8.59 10.64
C LYS A 51 -2.87 9.46 11.91
N SER A 52 -2.60 8.86 13.07
CA SER A 52 -2.64 9.56 14.37
C SER A 52 -1.48 10.53 14.59
N THR A 53 -0.27 10.14 14.18
CA THR A 53 0.96 10.91 14.40
C THR A 53 1.47 11.59 13.12
N GLN A 54 0.84 11.30 11.98
CA GLN A 54 1.24 11.77 10.67
C GLN A 54 2.66 11.33 10.27
N ASP A 55 3.13 10.22 10.84
CA ASP A 55 4.44 9.67 10.50
C ASP A 55 4.38 8.90 9.18
N LEU A 56 5.48 8.95 8.43
CA LEU A 56 5.63 8.31 7.12
C LEU A 56 6.78 7.29 7.13
N LEU A 57 6.50 6.08 6.66
CA LEU A 57 7.49 5.07 6.34
C LEU A 57 7.51 4.84 4.83
N LEU A 58 8.70 4.84 4.25
CA LEU A 58 8.94 4.57 2.83
C LEU A 58 9.93 3.43 2.68
N SER A 59 9.61 2.44 1.84
CA SER A 59 10.51 1.34 1.54
C SER A 59 10.39 0.90 0.09
N GLU A 60 11.52 0.62 -0.55
CA GLU A 60 11.52 -0.03 -1.86
C GLU A 60 10.98 -1.46 -1.71
N LEU A 61 10.14 -1.88 -2.66
CA LEU A 61 9.63 -3.24 -2.79
C LEU A 61 10.20 -3.94 -4.01
N ARG A 62 10.10 -5.26 -4.00
CA ARG A 62 10.41 -6.13 -5.13
C ARG A 62 9.14 -6.87 -5.56
N THR A 63 9.00 -7.13 -6.85
CA THR A 63 7.82 -7.80 -7.42
C THR A 63 7.75 -9.29 -7.15
N ASP A 64 8.87 -9.91 -6.78
CA ASP A 64 9.05 -11.35 -6.68
C ASP A 64 9.07 -11.88 -5.24
N VAL A 65 8.86 -10.99 -4.26
CA VAL A 65 8.93 -11.31 -2.83
C VAL A 65 7.78 -10.63 -2.09
N LYS A 66 7.27 -11.32 -1.06
CA LYS A 66 6.32 -10.73 -0.11
C LYS A 66 7.05 -9.77 0.82
N PHE A 67 6.33 -8.83 1.43
CA PHE A 67 6.90 -7.95 2.46
C PHE A 67 6.33 -8.24 3.84
N MET A 68 7.12 -7.97 4.88
CA MET A 68 6.71 -8.05 6.27
C MET A 68 7.12 -6.77 6.99
N LEU A 69 6.19 -6.13 7.67
CA LEU A 69 6.37 -4.93 8.48
C LEU A 69 6.11 -5.24 9.94
N ASP A 70 6.80 -4.54 10.84
CA ASP A 70 6.60 -4.64 12.29
C ASP A 70 5.98 -3.34 12.82
N LEU A 71 4.65 -3.19 12.75
CA LEU A 71 3.97 -1.92 13.02
C LEU A 71 3.36 -1.88 14.44
N PRO A 72 3.45 -0.76 15.18
CA PRO A 72 2.68 -0.61 16.40
C PRO A 72 1.19 -0.54 16.06
N HIS A 73 0.30 -0.81 17.01
CA HIS A 73 -1.13 -0.64 16.74
C HIS A 73 -1.48 0.80 16.36
N GLY A 74 -2.49 0.94 15.51
CA GLY A 74 -2.96 2.24 15.04
C GLY A 74 -3.67 2.14 13.71
N GLU A 75 -4.14 3.28 13.22
CA GLU A 75 -4.73 3.42 11.89
C GLU A 75 -3.66 3.84 10.88
N TYR A 76 -3.56 3.09 9.79
CA TYR A 76 -2.54 3.30 8.75
C TYR A 76 -3.15 3.34 7.36
N PHE A 77 -2.63 4.22 6.52
CA PHE A 77 -2.83 4.15 5.09
C PHE A 77 -1.66 3.40 4.45
N PHE A 78 -1.97 2.52 3.49
CA PHE A 78 -0.98 1.77 2.72
C PHE A 78 -1.14 2.08 1.25
N PHE A 79 -0.04 2.47 0.60
CA PHE A 79 0.02 2.67 -0.84
C PHE A 79 1.30 2.07 -1.41
N VAL A 80 1.25 1.56 -2.64
CA VAL A 80 2.45 1.11 -3.37
C VAL A 80 2.53 1.87 -4.69
N PHE A 81 3.62 2.58 -4.95
CA PHE A 81 3.77 3.34 -6.18
C PHE A 81 4.72 2.65 -7.13
N LEU A 82 4.34 2.56 -8.41
CA LEU A 82 5.25 2.22 -9.49
C LEU A 82 5.78 3.51 -10.12
N LEU A 83 7.06 3.79 -9.90
CA LEU A 83 7.72 5.06 -10.22
C LEU A 83 8.82 4.89 -11.26
N ASP A 84 9.21 5.97 -11.94
CA ASP A 84 10.39 6.00 -12.82
C ASP A 84 11.68 6.02 -12.00
N VAL A 85 12.64 5.14 -12.33
CA VAL A 85 13.96 5.09 -11.67
C VAL A 85 14.80 6.34 -11.95
N GLU A 86 14.56 6.99 -13.10
CA GLU A 86 15.36 8.14 -13.56
C GLU A 86 14.98 9.47 -12.88
N ALA A 87 13.97 9.49 -12.02
CA ALA A 87 13.56 10.71 -11.34
C ALA A 87 14.55 11.09 -10.22
N GLU A 88 14.96 12.37 -10.19
CA GLU A 88 15.91 12.89 -9.18
C GLU A 88 15.36 12.85 -7.74
N SER A 89 14.03 12.82 -7.60
CA SER A 89 13.32 12.73 -6.32
C SER A 89 11.93 12.10 -6.48
N PHE A 90 11.36 11.59 -5.39
CA PHE A 90 9.98 11.09 -5.35
C PHE A 90 8.96 12.13 -5.85
N LEU A 91 9.11 13.40 -5.44
CA LEU A 91 8.21 14.49 -5.81
C LEU A 91 8.28 14.85 -7.29
N SER A 92 9.41 14.57 -7.94
CA SER A 92 9.59 14.76 -9.38
C SER A 92 9.27 13.51 -10.20
N SER A 93 9.00 12.38 -9.55
CA SER A 93 8.69 11.12 -10.23
C SER A 93 7.23 11.07 -10.66
N ILE A 94 6.99 10.45 -11.81
CA ILE A 94 5.64 10.15 -12.29
C ILE A 94 5.25 8.76 -11.80
N ALA A 95 4.13 8.67 -11.08
CA ALA A 95 3.53 7.38 -10.74
C ALA A 95 2.79 6.82 -11.96
N HIS A 96 3.16 5.61 -12.39
CA HIS A 96 2.54 4.90 -13.50
C HIS A 96 1.45 3.93 -13.05
N ALA A 97 1.60 3.39 -11.84
CA ALA A 97 0.62 2.55 -11.19
C ALA A 97 0.64 2.77 -9.68
N ILE A 98 -0.48 2.43 -9.03
CA ILE A 98 -0.73 2.65 -7.63
C ILE A 98 -1.41 1.42 -7.06
N GLY A 99 -0.84 0.87 -5.99
CA GLY A 99 -1.36 -0.23 -5.22
C GLY A 99 -2.22 0.28 -4.08
N PHE A 100 -3.40 -0.30 -3.96
CA PHE A 100 -4.33 -0.07 -2.86
C PHE A 100 -4.60 -1.39 -2.13
N PRO A 101 -4.95 -1.35 -0.83
CA PRO A 101 -5.40 -2.53 -0.13
C PRO A 101 -6.62 -3.16 -0.82
N SER A 102 -6.66 -4.48 -0.89
CA SER A 102 -7.83 -5.21 -1.39
C SER A 102 -8.98 -5.13 -0.39
N ARG A 103 -10.16 -4.73 -0.85
CA ARG A 103 -11.36 -4.68 -0.02
C ARG A 103 -11.84 -6.07 0.43
N MET A 104 -11.67 -7.08 -0.43
CA MET A 104 -12.24 -8.41 -0.19
C MET A 104 -11.27 -9.39 0.50
N HIS A 105 -9.97 -9.10 0.50
CA HIS A 105 -8.94 -10.07 0.87
C HIS A 105 -8.02 -9.61 2.00
N LEU A 106 -8.42 -8.59 2.78
CA LEU A 106 -7.76 -8.28 4.05
C LEU A 106 -7.83 -9.50 4.97
N ASN A 107 -6.69 -9.86 5.56
CA ASN A 107 -6.50 -11.04 6.41
C ASN A 107 -6.84 -12.38 5.74
N SER A 108 -6.86 -12.46 4.40
CA SER A 108 -7.16 -13.69 3.64
C SER A 108 -6.13 -13.92 2.52
N PRO A 109 -4.97 -14.53 2.81
CA PRO A 109 -3.89 -14.71 1.85
C PRO A 109 -4.17 -15.73 0.73
N GLU A 110 -5.23 -16.56 0.84
CA GLU A 110 -5.45 -17.72 -0.04
C GLU A 110 -6.37 -17.48 -1.26
N LEU A 111 -6.83 -16.25 -1.51
CA LEU A 111 -7.93 -15.97 -2.45
C LEU A 111 -7.53 -15.13 -3.67
N GLU A 112 -6.45 -15.50 -4.37
CA GLU A 112 -6.03 -14.77 -5.58
C GLU A 112 -6.59 -15.37 -6.87
N THR A 113 -7.71 -14.82 -7.33
CA THR A 113 -8.00 -14.73 -8.78
C THR A 113 -8.68 -13.38 -9.03
N PHE A 114 -7.86 -12.34 -9.17
CA PHE A 114 -8.36 -11.00 -9.51
C PHE A 114 -8.49 -10.86 -11.02
N TYR A 115 -9.70 -10.59 -11.51
CA TYR A 115 -9.97 -10.35 -12.93
C TYR A 115 -10.78 -9.07 -13.10
N LEU A 116 -10.10 -7.98 -13.44
CA LEU A 116 -10.74 -6.69 -13.70
C LEU A 116 -11.27 -6.66 -15.14
N LYS A 117 -12.59 -6.77 -15.32
CA LYS A 117 -13.24 -6.67 -16.65
C LYS A 117 -13.26 -5.24 -17.17
N HIS A 118 -13.56 -4.27 -16.32
CA HIS A 118 -13.59 -2.86 -16.68
C HIS A 118 -12.82 -2.01 -15.67
N PRO A 119 -11.96 -1.08 -16.13
CA PRO A 119 -11.23 -0.13 -15.28
C PRO A 119 -12.06 0.60 -14.22
N VAL A 120 -13.31 0.92 -14.53
CA VAL A 120 -14.22 1.67 -13.64
C VAL A 120 -14.65 0.86 -12.42
N ASP A 121 -14.61 -0.47 -12.50
CA ASP A 121 -15.03 -1.37 -11.42
C ASP A 121 -13.94 -1.52 -10.35
N ILE A 122 -12.76 -0.92 -10.55
CA ILE A 122 -11.61 -1.10 -9.66
C ILE A 122 -11.90 -0.74 -8.20
N TRP A 123 -12.75 0.27 -8.00
CA TRP A 123 -13.21 0.74 -6.70
C TRP A 123 -14.07 -0.28 -5.94
N GLU A 124 -14.61 -1.28 -6.63
CA GLU A 124 -15.33 -2.38 -5.99
C GLU A 124 -14.36 -3.36 -5.31
N PHE A 125 -13.10 -3.36 -5.73
CA PHE A 125 -12.09 -4.33 -5.28
C PHE A 125 -11.01 -3.73 -4.38
N VAL A 126 -10.81 -2.42 -4.44
CA VAL A 126 -9.83 -1.72 -3.60
C VAL A 126 -10.51 -0.92 -2.50
N ASP A 127 -9.84 -0.78 -1.36
CA ASP A 127 -10.27 0.07 -0.27
C ASP A 127 -9.11 0.99 0.15
N PRO A 128 -9.13 2.28 -0.21
CA PRO A 128 -8.09 3.22 0.17
C PRO A 128 -8.27 3.76 1.60
N SER A 129 -9.30 3.30 2.33
CA SER A 129 -9.54 3.71 3.71
C SER A 129 -8.39 3.30 4.64
N PRO A 130 -8.15 4.04 5.73
CA PRO A 130 -7.15 3.64 6.70
C PRO A 130 -7.54 2.30 7.34
N ILE A 131 -6.55 1.44 7.54
CA ILE A 131 -6.69 0.12 8.14
C ILE A 131 -6.25 0.21 9.60
N GLU A 132 -7.13 -0.25 10.49
CA GLU A 132 -6.80 -0.38 11.90
C GLU A 132 -6.02 -1.68 12.13
N ILE A 133 -4.76 -1.53 12.52
CA ILE A 133 -3.89 -2.62 12.98
C ILE A 133 -4.12 -2.77 14.49
N GLN A 134 -4.74 -3.88 14.89
CA GLN A 134 -5.22 -4.14 16.26
C GLN A 134 -4.33 -5.19 16.97
N ARG A 135 -4.78 -5.72 18.12
CA ARG A 135 -4.14 -6.88 18.77
C ARG A 135 -4.73 -8.18 18.23
N GLY A 136 -3.94 -9.07 17.64
CA GLY A 136 -4.48 -10.42 17.43
C GLY A 136 -3.61 -11.47 16.75
N GLY A 137 -2.54 -11.12 16.03
CA GLY A 137 -1.72 -12.12 15.36
C GLY A 137 -1.02 -11.57 14.11
N PRO A 138 -0.63 -12.40 13.14
CA PRO A 138 -0.17 -11.86 11.86
C PRO A 138 -1.35 -11.20 11.13
N PHE A 139 -1.15 -9.98 10.65
CA PHE A 139 -2.09 -9.27 9.79
C PHE A 139 -1.67 -9.47 8.32
N TYR A 140 -2.60 -9.74 7.41
CA TYR A 140 -2.31 -9.91 5.98
C TYR A 140 -2.97 -8.84 5.14
N ILE A 141 -2.20 -8.19 4.27
CA ILE A 141 -2.66 -7.15 3.37
C ILE A 141 -2.27 -7.45 1.92
N ASN A 142 -3.25 -7.75 1.09
CA ASN A 142 -3.01 -7.90 -0.34
C ASN A 142 -3.20 -6.54 -1.02
N MET A 143 -2.18 -6.09 -1.73
CA MET A 143 -2.19 -4.81 -2.45
C MET A 143 -2.46 -5.06 -3.93
N ILE A 144 -3.50 -4.45 -4.48
CA ILE A 144 -3.86 -4.56 -5.89
C ILE A 144 -3.28 -3.36 -6.64
N MET A 145 -2.34 -3.62 -7.54
CA MET A 145 -1.73 -2.58 -8.38
C MET A 145 -2.67 -2.15 -9.50
N VAL A 146 -2.80 -0.84 -9.67
CA VAL A 146 -3.72 -0.23 -10.64
C VAL A 146 -2.97 0.74 -11.53
N ASN A 147 -3.08 0.59 -12.86
CA ASN A 147 -2.51 1.55 -13.80
C ASN A 147 -3.21 2.92 -13.65
N ILE A 148 -2.44 3.99 -13.45
CA ILE A 148 -3.01 5.33 -13.20
C ILE A 148 -3.89 5.83 -14.35
N LYS A 149 -3.59 5.44 -15.60
CA LYS A 149 -4.37 5.81 -16.79
C LYS A 149 -5.78 5.21 -16.77
N GLN A 150 -5.99 4.18 -15.97
CA GLN A 150 -7.27 3.50 -15.79
C GLN A 150 -8.09 4.09 -14.65
N ILE A 151 -7.54 5.02 -13.86
CA ILE A 151 -8.22 5.67 -12.74
C ILE A 151 -8.68 7.08 -13.17
N PRO A 152 -9.98 7.28 -13.45
CA PRO A 152 -10.50 8.61 -13.75
C PRO A 152 -10.31 9.54 -12.54
N GLY A 153 -9.72 10.72 -12.73
CA GLY A 153 -9.57 11.71 -11.66
C GLY A 153 -8.56 11.33 -10.57
N CYS A 154 -7.58 10.47 -10.85
CA CYS A 154 -6.61 9.99 -9.85
C CYS A 154 -5.95 11.11 -9.01
N SER A 155 -5.63 12.26 -9.61
CA SER A 155 -5.08 13.41 -8.87
C SER A 155 -6.02 13.95 -7.79
N LEU A 156 -7.33 13.90 -8.02
CA LEU A 156 -8.35 14.31 -7.05
C LEU A 156 -8.46 13.29 -5.91
N LEU A 157 -8.33 11.99 -6.22
CA LEU A 157 -8.38 10.93 -5.24
C LEU A 157 -7.31 11.09 -4.16
N PHE A 158 -6.05 11.34 -4.53
CA PHE A 158 -5.00 11.59 -3.54
C PHE A 158 -5.26 12.85 -2.74
N SER A 159 -5.75 13.90 -3.40
CA SER A 159 -6.12 15.12 -2.69
C SER A 159 -7.25 14.89 -1.69
N GLU A 160 -8.14 13.93 -1.93
CA GLU A 160 -9.24 13.58 -1.03
C GLU A 160 -8.81 12.63 0.08
N LEU A 161 -7.95 11.65 -0.21
CA LEU A 161 -7.40 10.73 0.79
C LEU A 161 -6.45 11.42 1.77
N LEU A 162 -5.72 12.43 1.30
CA LEU A 162 -4.81 13.26 2.11
C LEU A 162 -5.48 14.55 2.61
N LYS A 163 -6.70 14.87 2.15
CA LYS A 163 -7.51 15.89 2.81
C LYS A 163 -7.84 15.31 4.18
N GLU A 164 -7.17 15.90 5.17
CA GLU A 164 -7.51 15.76 6.57
C GLU A 164 -9.04 15.81 6.70
N ASP A 165 -9.60 14.95 7.55
CA ASP A 165 -10.85 15.29 8.20
C ASP A 165 -10.59 16.69 8.78
N GLU A 166 -11.19 17.74 8.20
CA GLU A 166 -11.33 19.06 8.83
C GLU A 166 -12.25 18.92 10.07
N SER A 167 -12.00 17.90 10.89
CA SER A 167 -12.56 17.74 12.21
C SER A 167 -11.88 18.81 13.07
N THR A 168 -12.54 19.95 13.06
CA THR A 168 -12.46 21.09 13.98
C THR A 168 -11.62 20.80 15.22
N PRO A 169 -10.64 21.66 15.57
CA PRO A 169 -9.96 21.53 16.85
C PRO A 169 -11.02 21.59 17.96
N PRO A 170 -10.91 20.74 19.01
CA PRO A 170 -11.85 20.78 20.12
C PRO A 170 -11.76 22.16 20.78
N LEU A 171 -12.92 22.83 20.87
CA LEU A 171 -13.12 24.03 21.68
C LEU A 171 -13.04 23.70 23.17
#